data_AF-A0A8W7P0X7-F1
#
_entry.id   AF-A0A8W7P0X7-F1
#
_cell.length_a   1.000
_cell.length_b   1.000
_cell.length_c   1.000
_cell.angle_alpha   90.00
_cell.angle_beta   90.00
_cell.angle_gamma   90.00
#
_symmetry.space_group_name_H-M   'P 1'
#
loop_
_entity.id
_entity.type
_entity.pdbx_description
1 polymer ?
#
loop_
_entity_poly.entity_id
_entity_poly.type
_entity_poly.pdbx_seq_one_letter_code
_entity_poly.pdbx_strand_id
1 'polypeptide(L)'
;MSSQSSGMAGSQHTSSALARNHEIELTARFSEQMAQLCMSADYSDVTFIVEGQRIPAHRVILAARSEYFRALLYGGLQETKQDEITLNIPLMAFRCLLKYIYSGSMSLMQMKEEHLLDTLGLANQYGFADLEMAISDYLRQVLSLGNVCAILDAARLFALDGLTAVCHSFMDRNAADILQHESFRHLSLDSLCSLLLRDSFFAREVEIFQAVFDWCRCNGDTVPNVDVVVGKVRFELMSLEELLTVVRPSGILDPDRLLDAIGEKISSKQLPYRGALCKWSPPQPGGQLFVFPLTLFHFPTGPEENVATPKFNSRTIHGELRSALLDGDTVSYDMEKGYTRHSISETGDSSGIIVELGKLFIINHIKVLLWDRDTRSYSYYVEVSVNQRNWERIVDHTKYYCRSWQYLYFPAQAVRYIRLVGTHNTVNKVFHVVALEAMFTESTTPVVDGILQPAYNVATVERSANVMEGVSRTRNVLLNGDVKNYDWDSGYTCHQIGTGVILIQLGQPYWIDSLRLLLWDCDNRSYSFYIEVSANMTDWEVVVDKQSEHLKSWQHFAFQPKVVVYIRIVGTHNTANEMFHCVHFECPSQEPEFLRRERAIPIEASGEESAEAPVVAEEPVRQESVTD
;
A
#
# COMPACT_ATOMS: atom_id res chain seq x y z
N MET A 1 62.25 13.97 -37.47
CA MET A 1 62.63 14.51 -36.15
C MET A 1 61.61 15.59 -35.78
N SER A 2 60.55 15.18 -35.09
CA SER A 2 59.48 16.06 -34.59
C SER A 2 58.43 15.22 -33.84
N SER A 3 57.95 15.81 -32.74
CA SER A 3 56.65 15.59 -32.08
C SER A 3 56.31 14.21 -31.49
N GLN A 4 56.47 14.07 -30.17
CA GLN A 4 55.52 13.34 -29.33
C GLN A 4 54.96 14.30 -28.26
N SER A 5 53.64 14.37 -28.22
CA SER A 5 52.81 15.19 -27.36
C SER A 5 52.70 14.57 -25.96
N SER A 6 52.91 15.42 -24.96
CA SER A 6 52.72 15.23 -23.53
C SER A 6 51.27 14.85 -23.15
N GLY A 7 51.12 13.78 -22.37
CA GLY A 7 49.89 13.40 -21.70
C GLY A 7 49.64 14.23 -20.43
N MET A 8 48.42 14.75 -20.29
CA MET A 8 47.87 15.31 -19.05
C MET A 8 46.97 14.26 -18.40
N ALA A 9 47.19 13.98 -17.12
CA ALA A 9 46.15 13.65 -16.14
C ALA A 9 46.74 13.93 -14.75
N GLY A 10 46.56 15.16 -14.29
CA GLY A 10 46.98 15.60 -12.96
C GLY A 10 46.09 14.99 -11.88
N SER A 11 46.72 14.42 -10.85
CA SER A 11 46.06 14.11 -9.59
C SER A 11 45.59 15.41 -8.94
N GLN A 12 44.28 15.66 -8.92
CA GLN A 12 43.73 16.71 -8.08
C GLN A 12 43.68 16.21 -6.63
N HIS A 13 44.78 16.44 -5.93
CA HIS A 13 44.74 16.81 -4.52
C HIS A 13 43.94 18.12 -4.42
N THR A 14 42.75 18.08 -3.83
CA THR A 14 42.10 19.28 -3.31
C THR A 14 42.07 19.21 -1.79
N SER A 15 43.00 19.97 -1.24
CA SER A 15 43.06 20.41 0.15
C SER A 15 41.82 21.23 0.53
N SER A 16 41.18 20.90 1.66
CA SER A 16 40.67 21.91 2.60
C SER A 16 40.58 21.36 4.04
N ALA A 17 41.70 20.80 4.53
CA ALA A 17 41.95 20.81 5.96
C ALA A 17 42.55 22.17 6.32
N LEU A 18 41.76 23.04 6.95
CA LEU A 18 42.18 24.04 7.95
C LEU A 18 40.93 24.73 8.51
N ALA A 19 40.00 23.92 9.02
CA ALA A 19 39.13 24.38 10.10
C ALA A 19 40.01 24.42 11.37
N ARG A 20 40.00 25.55 12.07
CA ARG A 20 40.72 25.72 13.33
C ARG A 20 40.07 24.84 14.41
N ASN A 21 40.55 23.60 14.60
CA ASN A 21 40.16 22.73 15.70
C ASN A 21 40.61 23.34 17.04
N HIS A 22 39.73 24.10 17.69
CA HIS A 22 39.89 24.50 19.09
C HIS A 22 39.28 23.49 20.06
N GLU A 23 38.81 22.34 19.58
CA GLU A 23 38.22 21.28 20.39
C GLU A 23 39.13 20.05 20.44
N ILE A 24 39.35 19.53 21.65
CA ILE A 24 40.10 18.31 21.90
C ILE A 24 39.11 17.13 21.88
N GLU A 25 39.18 16.28 20.85
CA GLU A 25 38.30 15.11 20.69
C GLU A 25 38.98 13.85 21.26
N LEU A 26 38.54 13.41 22.45
CA LEU A 26 39.11 12.25 23.16
C LEU A 26 38.08 11.14 23.41
N THR A 27 36.91 11.20 22.77
CA THR A 27 35.77 10.30 23.01
C THR A 27 36.13 8.82 22.82
N ALA A 28 36.92 8.49 21.79
CA ALA A 28 37.36 7.11 21.56
C ALA A 28 38.25 6.58 22.70
N ARG A 29 39.21 7.38 23.15
CA ARG A 29 40.09 7.02 24.27
C ARG A 29 39.32 6.94 25.59
N PHE A 30 38.36 7.85 25.81
CA PHE A 30 37.46 7.79 26.96
C PHE A 30 36.63 6.50 26.97
N SER A 31 36.04 6.13 25.84
CA SER A 31 35.28 4.87 25.69
C SER A 31 36.17 3.64 25.96
N GLU A 32 37.40 3.61 25.46
CA GLU A 32 38.35 2.52 25.73
C GLU A 32 38.69 2.42 27.22
N GLN A 33 38.95 3.55 27.88
CA GLN A 33 39.23 3.60 29.31
C GLN A 33 38.03 3.15 30.15
N MET A 34 36.80 3.50 29.75
CA MET A 34 35.60 2.98 30.40
C MET A 34 35.43 1.47 30.14
N ALA A 35 35.67 1.00 28.92
CA ALA A 35 35.60 -0.42 28.58
C ALA A 35 36.56 -1.29 29.42
N GLN A 36 37.72 -0.76 29.84
CA GLN A 36 38.66 -1.45 30.74
C GLN A 36 38.09 -1.70 32.15
N LEU A 37 37.14 -0.89 32.62
CA LEU A 37 36.44 -1.11 33.89
C LEU A 37 35.38 -2.21 33.80
N CYS A 38 34.97 -2.61 32.60
CA CYS A 38 33.94 -3.62 32.40
C CYS A 38 34.37 -4.97 32.97
N MET A 39 33.58 -5.51 33.90
CA MET A 39 33.88 -6.78 34.60
C MET A 39 35.18 -6.77 35.42
N SER A 40 35.77 -5.60 35.69
CA SER A 40 36.86 -5.45 36.65
C SER A 40 36.34 -5.37 38.08
N ALA A 41 37.09 -5.92 39.03
CA ALA A 41 36.78 -5.76 40.45
C ALA A 41 37.17 -4.37 40.98
N ASP A 42 38.06 -3.66 40.28
CA ASP A 42 38.53 -2.34 40.67
C ASP A 42 37.36 -1.36 40.69
N TYR A 43 37.16 -0.70 41.84
CA TYR A 43 36.09 0.28 42.07
C TYR A 43 34.65 -0.23 41.91
N SER A 44 34.46 -1.55 41.72
CA SER A 44 33.14 -2.16 41.64
C SER A 44 32.38 -2.03 42.96
N ASP A 45 31.10 -1.68 42.85
CA ASP A 45 30.18 -1.44 43.98
C ASP A 45 28.89 -2.27 43.87
N VAL A 46 28.84 -3.21 42.92
CA VAL A 46 27.81 -4.24 42.78
C VAL A 46 28.37 -5.47 42.06
N THR A 47 27.89 -6.66 42.40
CA THR A 47 28.21 -7.91 41.70
C THR A 47 26.94 -8.61 41.21
N PHE A 48 26.88 -8.93 39.93
CA PHE A 48 25.79 -9.74 39.38
C PHE A 48 26.13 -11.23 39.41
N ILE A 49 25.19 -12.06 39.82
CA ILE A 49 25.29 -13.52 39.75
C ILE A 49 24.43 -13.98 38.57
N VAL A 50 25.07 -14.47 37.51
CA VAL A 50 24.42 -14.92 36.28
C VAL A 50 24.89 -16.33 35.96
N GLU A 51 23.97 -17.29 35.87
CA GLU A 51 24.32 -18.72 35.70
C GLU A 51 25.39 -19.22 36.69
N GLY A 52 25.35 -18.71 37.93
CA GLY A 52 26.32 -19.03 38.99
C GLY A 52 27.67 -18.34 38.88
N GLN A 53 27.91 -17.53 37.84
CA GLN A 53 29.14 -16.74 37.68
C GLN A 53 28.98 -15.35 38.28
N ARG A 54 30.00 -14.90 39.00
CA ARG A 54 30.05 -13.56 39.63
C ARG A 54 30.67 -12.55 38.66
N ILE A 55 29.94 -11.47 38.38
CA ILE A 55 30.33 -10.41 37.45
C ILE A 55 30.35 -9.07 38.21
N PRO A 56 31.52 -8.53 38.56
CA PRO A 56 31.60 -7.21 39.18
C PRO A 56 31.24 -6.10 38.19
N ALA A 57 30.57 -5.05 38.67
CA ALA A 57 30.15 -3.90 37.88
C ALA A 57 30.04 -2.63 38.73
N HIS A 58 29.68 -1.52 38.07
CA HIS A 58 29.63 -0.18 38.64
C HIS A 58 28.22 0.39 38.53
N ARG A 59 27.57 0.65 39.66
CA ARG A 59 26.18 1.12 39.73
C ARG A 59 25.97 2.43 38.99
N VAL A 60 26.93 3.36 39.12
CA VAL A 60 26.86 4.67 38.47
C VAL A 60 26.86 4.58 36.94
N ILE A 61 27.69 3.70 36.36
CA ILE A 61 27.78 3.53 34.90
C ILE A 61 26.49 2.88 34.37
N LEU A 62 26.03 1.82 35.03
CA LEU A 62 24.80 1.12 34.67
C LEU A 62 23.58 2.06 34.72
N ALA A 63 23.42 2.81 35.81
CA ALA A 63 22.30 3.74 35.97
C ALA A 63 22.35 4.94 35.03
N ALA A 64 23.56 5.40 34.66
CA ALA A 64 23.71 6.49 33.69
C ALA A 64 23.35 6.07 32.25
N ARG A 65 23.49 4.77 31.93
CA ARG A 65 23.33 4.24 30.57
C ARG A 65 22.02 3.48 30.36
N SER A 66 21.27 3.20 31.42
CA SER A 66 20.03 2.42 31.36
C SER A 66 19.07 2.83 32.46
N GLU A 67 17.85 3.20 32.05
CA GLU A 67 16.78 3.52 32.99
C GLU A 67 16.35 2.31 33.82
N TYR A 68 16.36 1.11 33.23
CA TYR A 68 16.11 -0.14 33.93
C TYR A 68 17.10 -0.33 35.09
N PHE A 69 18.41 -0.26 34.83
CA PHE A 69 19.41 -0.42 35.89
C PHE A 69 19.38 0.74 36.88
N ARG A 70 19.03 1.95 36.45
CA ARG A 70 18.79 3.08 37.37
C ARG A 70 17.66 2.78 38.35
N ALA A 71 16.54 2.25 37.86
CA ALA A 71 15.42 1.85 38.70
C ALA A 71 15.78 0.68 39.63
N LEU A 72 16.48 -0.34 39.12
CA LEU A 72 16.93 -1.49 39.90
C LEU A 72 17.85 -1.07 41.07
N LEU A 73 18.82 -0.21 40.78
CA LEU A 73 19.92 0.11 41.70
C LEU A 73 19.66 1.35 42.57
N TYR A 74 18.76 2.25 42.18
CA TYR A 74 18.46 3.49 42.90
C TYR A 74 16.96 3.73 43.13
N GLY A 75 16.08 2.85 42.64
CA GLY A 75 14.62 3.02 42.73
C GLY A 75 14.00 2.62 44.07
N GLY A 76 14.78 2.17 45.05
CA GLY A 76 14.31 1.85 46.40
C GLY A 76 13.74 0.44 46.59
N LEU A 77 14.00 -0.46 45.63
CA LEU A 77 13.67 -1.89 45.73
C LEU A 77 14.67 -2.64 46.64
N GLN A 78 14.47 -3.95 46.87
CA GLN A 78 15.33 -4.74 47.76
C GLN A 78 16.79 -4.75 47.27
N GLU A 79 16.97 -4.82 45.96
CA GLU A 79 18.23 -4.83 45.24
C GLU A 79 19.04 -3.55 45.47
N THR A 80 18.37 -2.43 45.80
CA THR A 80 19.04 -1.16 46.12
C THR A 80 19.98 -1.30 47.33
N LYS A 81 19.72 -2.24 48.24
CA LYS A 81 20.53 -2.47 49.45
C LYS A 81 21.45 -3.69 49.36
N GLN A 82 21.45 -4.39 48.23
CA GLN A 82 22.24 -5.60 48.04
C GLN A 82 23.52 -5.29 47.28
N ASP A 83 24.62 -5.90 47.73
CA ASP A 83 25.91 -5.87 47.02
C ASP A 83 25.98 -6.97 45.94
N GLU A 84 25.10 -7.97 46.02
CA GLU A 84 24.99 -9.10 45.09
C GLU A 84 23.57 -9.23 44.55
N ILE A 85 23.42 -9.22 43.22
CA ILE A 85 22.13 -9.30 42.53
C ILE A 85 22.12 -10.50 41.59
N THR A 86 21.22 -11.45 41.79
CA THR A 86 21.09 -12.62 40.94
C THR A 86 20.16 -12.35 39.76
N LEU A 87 20.62 -12.61 38.54
CA LEU A 87 19.82 -12.48 37.32
C LEU A 87 19.69 -13.85 36.63
N ASN A 88 18.45 -14.23 36.32
CA ASN A 88 18.13 -15.46 35.59
C ASN A 88 18.13 -15.19 34.08
N ILE A 89 19.31 -14.96 33.51
CA ILE A 89 19.53 -14.61 32.10
C ILE A 89 20.75 -15.33 31.52
N PRO A 90 20.89 -15.46 30.19
CA PRO A 90 22.06 -16.08 29.58
C PRO A 90 23.35 -15.29 29.86
N LEU A 91 24.38 -15.98 30.36
CA LEU A 91 25.63 -15.35 30.80
C LEU A 91 26.34 -14.60 29.65
N MET A 92 26.44 -15.22 28.48
CA MET A 92 27.15 -14.63 27.34
C MET A 92 26.46 -13.36 26.84
N ALA A 93 25.13 -13.38 26.73
CA ALA A 93 24.35 -12.21 26.33
C ALA A 93 24.51 -11.06 27.33
N PHE A 94 24.47 -11.35 28.64
CA PHE A 94 24.69 -10.33 29.65
C PHE A 94 26.08 -9.72 29.59
N ARG A 95 27.13 -10.51 29.33
CA ARG A 95 28.50 -10.00 29.15
C ARG A 95 28.62 -9.12 27.92
N CYS A 96 27.96 -9.47 26.81
CA CYS A 96 27.92 -8.63 25.62
C CYS A 96 27.22 -7.30 25.89
N LEU A 97 26.04 -7.34 26.52
CA LEU A 97 25.31 -6.14 26.91
C LEU A 97 26.14 -5.26 27.85
N LEU A 98 26.80 -5.84 28.85
CA LEU A 98 27.63 -5.09 29.79
C LEU A 98 28.80 -4.41 29.09
N LYS A 99 29.47 -5.09 28.15
CA LYS A 99 30.50 -4.45 27.31
C LYS A 99 29.93 -3.25 26.55
N TYR A 100 28.77 -3.42 25.92
CA TYR A 100 28.10 -2.34 25.20
C TYR A 100 27.73 -1.16 26.11
N ILE A 101 27.27 -1.42 27.33
CA ILE A 101 26.96 -0.35 28.29
C ILE A 101 28.20 0.51 28.58
N TYR A 102 29.37 -0.11 28.73
CA TYR A 102 30.63 0.57 29.08
C TYR A 102 31.32 1.22 27.87
N SER A 103 31.33 0.56 26.71
CA SER A 103 32.05 1.05 25.53
C SER A 103 31.17 1.85 24.56
N GLY A 104 29.85 1.64 24.57
CA GLY A 104 28.94 2.12 23.53
C GLY A 104 29.08 1.39 22.19
N SER A 105 29.81 0.27 22.14
CA SER A 105 30.12 -0.46 20.90
C SER A 105 29.96 -1.97 21.06
N MET A 106 29.46 -2.63 20.01
CA MET A 106 29.30 -4.08 19.94
C MET A 106 29.59 -4.59 18.51
N SER A 107 30.35 -5.68 18.38
CA SER A 107 30.63 -6.30 17.09
C SER A 107 29.67 -7.46 16.84
N LEU A 108 28.64 -7.23 16.01
CA LEU A 108 27.60 -8.23 15.74
C LEU A 108 28.09 -9.39 14.86
N MET A 109 28.98 -9.12 13.90
CA MET A 109 29.48 -10.12 12.94
C MET A 109 30.29 -11.26 13.59
N GLN A 110 30.84 -11.03 14.77
CA GLN A 110 31.68 -12.01 15.46
C GLN A 110 30.88 -12.86 16.45
N MET A 111 29.60 -12.55 16.65
CA MET A 111 28.74 -13.27 17.58
C MET A 111 28.12 -14.47 16.90
N LYS A 112 28.01 -15.57 17.66
CA LYS A 112 27.16 -16.68 17.25
C LYS A 112 25.70 -16.25 17.29
N GLU A 113 24.90 -16.84 16.41
CA GLU A 113 23.47 -16.56 16.29
C GLU A 113 22.70 -16.72 17.61
N GLU A 114 22.95 -17.81 18.34
CA GLU A 114 22.35 -18.07 19.67
C GLU A 114 22.57 -16.89 20.63
N HIS A 115 23.80 -16.40 20.75
CA HIS A 115 24.13 -15.29 21.64
C HIS A 115 23.60 -13.96 21.13
N LEU A 116 23.48 -13.80 19.81
CA LEU A 116 22.93 -12.60 19.19
C LEU A 116 21.43 -12.48 19.48
N LEU A 117 20.67 -13.56 19.36
CA LEU A 117 19.25 -13.61 19.68
C LEU A 117 19.00 -13.42 21.19
N ASP A 118 19.82 -14.03 22.05
CA ASP A 118 19.75 -13.79 23.50
C ASP A 118 20.03 -12.32 23.83
N THR A 119 21.02 -11.71 23.16
CA THR A 119 21.38 -10.30 23.35
C THR A 119 20.26 -9.37 22.87
N LEU A 120 19.59 -9.71 21.76
CA LEU A 120 18.38 -9.01 21.30
C LEU A 120 17.28 -9.06 22.38
N GLY A 121 17.07 -10.23 22.98
CA GLY A 121 16.12 -10.41 24.07
C GLY A 121 16.42 -9.52 25.28
N LEU A 122 17.69 -9.45 25.70
CA LEU A 122 18.09 -8.56 26.79
C LEU A 122 18.00 -7.07 26.42
N ALA A 123 18.30 -6.71 25.17
CA ALA A 123 18.15 -5.34 24.70
C ALA A 123 16.70 -4.88 24.81
N ASN A 124 15.75 -5.70 24.33
CA ASN A 124 14.32 -5.45 24.47
C ASN A 124 13.88 -5.42 25.95
N GLN A 125 14.26 -6.45 26.72
CA GLN A 125 13.86 -6.58 28.14
C GLN A 125 14.31 -5.40 29.01
N TYR A 126 15.51 -4.86 28.75
CA TYR A 126 16.09 -3.77 29.54
C TYR A 126 15.99 -2.39 28.88
N GLY A 127 15.27 -2.28 27.75
CA GLY A 127 14.95 -1.00 27.10
C GLY A 127 16.10 -0.34 26.33
N PHE A 128 17.02 -1.12 25.75
CA PHE A 128 18.10 -0.63 24.88
C PHE A 128 17.65 -0.55 23.41
N ALA A 129 16.76 0.40 23.10
CA ALA A 129 16.15 0.54 21.78
C ALA A 129 17.17 0.67 20.61
N ASP A 130 18.25 1.43 20.79
CA ASP A 130 19.28 1.58 19.75
C ASP A 130 20.01 0.27 19.44
N LEU A 131 20.27 -0.54 20.48
CA LEU A 131 20.91 -1.84 20.33
C LEU A 131 19.96 -2.86 19.70
N GLU A 132 18.70 -2.88 20.14
CA GLU A 132 17.65 -3.72 19.58
C GLU A 132 17.45 -3.45 18.07
N MET A 133 17.36 -2.18 17.70
CA MET A 133 17.25 -1.74 16.31
C MET A 133 18.47 -2.15 15.49
N ALA A 134 19.69 -1.93 16.01
CA ALA A 134 20.92 -2.32 15.32
C ALA A 134 21.05 -3.83 15.11
N ILE A 135 20.65 -4.65 16.11
CA ILE A 135 20.64 -6.11 15.98
C ILE A 135 19.56 -6.55 14.99
N SER A 136 18.36 -5.97 15.04
CA SER A 136 17.26 -6.29 14.11
C SER A 136 17.63 -5.98 12.66
N ASP A 137 18.28 -4.84 12.41
CA ASP A 137 18.77 -4.44 11.09
C ASP A 137 19.86 -5.37 10.57
N TYR A 138 20.75 -5.85 11.45
CA TYR A 138 21.75 -6.85 11.09
C TYR A 138 21.11 -8.19 10.75
N LEU A 139 20.18 -8.68 11.58
CA LEU A 139 19.46 -9.94 11.35
C LEU A 139 18.73 -9.92 10.00
N ARG A 140 18.09 -8.80 9.66
CA ARG A 140 17.45 -8.59 8.35
C ARG A 140 18.40 -8.80 7.16
N GLN A 141 19.68 -8.47 7.31
CA GLN A 141 20.69 -8.58 6.23
C GLN A 141 21.26 -10.00 6.10
N VAL A 142 21.25 -10.78 7.17
CA VAL A 142 21.83 -12.14 7.21
C VAL A 142 20.78 -13.26 7.20
N LEU A 143 19.52 -12.93 6.88
CA LEU A 143 18.43 -13.89 6.76
C LEU A 143 18.73 -14.96 5.71
N SER A 144 18.51 -16.21 6.10
CA SER A 144 18.70 -17.42 5.30
C SER A 144 17.69 -18.49 5.69
N LEU A 145 17.58 -19.56 4.89
CA LEU A 145 16.72 -20.71 5.22
C LEU A 145 17.10 -21.37 6.55
N GLY A 146 18.38 -21.31 6.93
CA GLY A 146 18.90 -21.91 8.15
C GLY A 146 18.46 -21.20 9.43
N ASN A 147 18.30 -19.88 9.39
CA ASN A 147 18.08 -19.07 10.59
C ASN A 147 16.73 -18.37 10.67
N VAL A 148 15.99 -18.26 9.57
CA VAL A 148 14.72 -17.50 9.56
C VAL A 148 13.72 -17.99 10.60
N CYS A 149 13.68 -19.30 10.88
CA CYS A 149 12.77 -19.88 11.88
C CYS A 149 13.11 -19.41 13.30
N ALA A 150 14.39 -19.49 13.69
CA ALA A 150 14.85 -19.05 15.01
C ALA A 150 14.68 -17.52 15.19
N ILE A 151 14.98 -16.76 14.14
CA ILE A 151 14.79 -15.30 14.14
C ILE A 151 13.30 -14.95 14.25
N LEU A 152 12.41 -15.67 13.55
CA LEU A 152 10.95 -15.46 13.66
C LEU A 152 10.44 -15.74 15.07
N ASP A 153 10.89 -16.83 15.70
CA ASP A 153 10.52 -17.15 17.08
C ASP A 153 10.96 -16.07 18.05
N ALA A 154 12.21 -15.60 17.95
CA ALA A 154 12.72 -14.51 18.76
C ALA A 154 11.94 -13.20 18.51
N ALA A 155 11.72 -12.84 17.25
CA ALA A 155 11.00 -11.62 16.88
C ALA A 155 9.57 -11.62 17.44
N ARG A 156 8.87 -12.75 17.41
CA ARG A 156 7.52 -12.87 17.97
C ARG A 156 7.52 -12.90 19.50
N LEU A 157 8.49 -13.59 20.12
CA LEU A 157 8.64 -13.61 21.57
C LEU A 157 8.86 -12.19 22.15
N PHE A 158 9.60 -11.35 21.42
CA PHE A 158 9.93 -9.98 21.82
C PHE A 158 8.97 -8.93 21.25
N ALA A 159 7.91 -9.32 20.54
CA ALA A 159 6.95 -8.42 19.88
C ALA A 159 7.59 -7.41 18.90
N LEU A 160 8.62 -7.84 18.17
CA LEU A 160 9.31 -7.06 17.15
C LEU A 160 8.60 -7.20 15.81
N ASP A 161 7.53 -6.44 15.61
CA ASP A 161 6.65 -6.53 14.43
C ASP A 161 7.39 -6.30 13.11
N GLY A 162 8.32 -5.34 13.07
CA GLY A 162 9.12 -5.04 11.89
C GLY A 162 9.98 -6.23 11.44
N LEU A 163 10.69 -6.88 12.39
CA LEU A 163 11.50 -8.06 12.11
C LEU A 163 10.62 -9.27 11.75
N THR A 164 9.48 -9.44 12.44
CA THR A 164 8.47 -10.47 12.13
C THR A 164 7.97 -10.36 10.70
N ALA A 165 7.63 -9.15 10.23
CA ALA A 165 7.18 -8.91 8.88
C ALA A 165 8.24 -9.26 7.82
N VAL A 166 9.52 -8.95 8.12
CA VAL A 166 10.65 -9.29 7.25
C VAL A 166 10.84 -10.82 7.16
N CYS A 167 10.85 -11.52 8.30
CA CYS A 167 10.94 -12.98 8.34
C CYS A 167 9.80 -13.63 7.55
N HIS A 168 8.57 -13.19 7.79
CA HIS A 168 7.43 -13.68 7.04
C HIS A 168 7.54 -13.40 5.53
N SER A 169 7.97 -12.22 5.11
CA SER A 169 8.18 -11.93 3.69
C SER A 169 9.28 -12.80 3.07
N PHE A 170 10.32 -13.15 3.83
CA PHE A 170 11.36 -14.07 3.38
C PHE A 170 10.80 -15.49 3.21
N MET A 171 10.03 -15.96 4.18
CA MET A 171 9.39 -17.29 4.13
C MET A 171 8.37 -17.40 3.00
N ASP A 172 7.55 -16.37 2.76
CA ASP A 172 6.56 -16.35 1.66
C ASP A 172 7.23 -16.48 0.28
N ARG A 173 8.43 -15.93 0.09
CA ARG A 173 9.19 -16.03 -1.17
C ARG A 173 9.84 -17.38 -1.38
N ASN A 174 10.24 -18.02 -0.28
CA ASN A 174 10.96 -19.30 -0.29
C ASN A 174 10.10 -20.43 0.30
N ALA A 175 8.76 -20.35 0.15
CA ALA A 175 7.81 -21.21 0.86
C ALA A 175 8.05 -22.70 0.60
N ALA A 176 8.27 -23.10 -0.66
CA ALA A 176 8.55 -24.49 -1.00
C ALA A 176 9.89 -24.99 -0.40
N ASP A 177 10.92 -24.15 -0.42
CA ASP A 177 12.25 -24.50 0.07
C ASP A 177 12.30 -24.59 1.59
N ILE A 178 11.64 -23.66 2.30
CA ILE A 178 11.60 -23.66 3.77
C ILE A 178 10.81 -24.85 4.31
N LEU A 179 9.74 -25.29 3.62
CA LEU A 179 8.97 -26.47 4.01
C LEU A 179 9.79 -27.77 3.98
N GLN A 180 10.82 -27.83 3.13
CA GLN A 180 11.73 -28.98 3.03
C GLN A 180 12.97 -28.84 3.94
N HIS A 181 13.24 -27.64 4.43
CA HIS A 181 14.43 -27.35 5.22
C HIS A 181 14.28 -27.84 6.68
N GLU A 182 15.37 -28.31 7.28
CA GLU A 182 15.36 -28.84 8.64
C GLU A 182 14.96 -27.81 9.71
N SER A 183 15.30 -26.54 9.48
CA SER A 183 14.95 -25.41 10.37
C SER A 183 13.44 -25.28 10.62
N PHE A 184 12.59 -25.72 9.68
CA PHE A 184 11.14 -25.68 9.85
C PHE A 184 10.65 -26.51 11.04
N ARG A 185 11.33 -27.64 11.33
CA ARG A 185 10.99 -28.55 12.44
C ARG A 185 11.19 -27.92 13.81
N HIS A 186 11.97 -26.83 13.87
CA HIS A 186 12.35 -26.14 15.10
C HIS A 186 11.47 -24.93 15.43
N LEU A 187 10.51 -24.57 14.58
CA LEU A 187 9.57 -23.48 14.85
C LEU A 187 8.75 -23.74 16.12
N SER A 188 8.56 -22.71 16.93
CA SER A 188 7.58 -22.77 18.02
C SER A 188 6.15 -22.97 17.50
N LEU A 189 5.28 -23.53 18.35
CA LEU A 189 3.86 -23.73 18.05
C LEU A 189 3.18 -22.44 17.58
N ASP A 190 3.44 -21.34 18.28
CA ASP A 190 2.83 -20.05 17.97
C ASP A 190 3.29 -19.52 16.61
N SER A 191 4.58 -19.65 16.28
CA SER A 191 5.13 -19.12 15.02
C SER A 191 4.68 -19.96 13.84
N LEU A 192 4.60 -21.28 14.01
CA LEU A 192 4.04 -22.17 13.01
C LEU A 192 2.56 -21.84 12.75
N CYS A 193 1.75 -21.68 13.80
CA CYS A 193 0.34 -21.28 13.64
C CYS A 193 0.21 -19.93 12.95
N SER A 194 1.02 -18.94 13.35
CA SER A 194 1.05 -17.61 12.74
C SER A 194 1.41 -17.67 11.25
N LEU A 195 2.38 -18.52 10.88
CA LEU A 195 2.77 -18.72 9.49
C LEU A 195 1.66 -19.38 8.68
N LEU A 196 1.07 -20.46 9.18
CA LEU A 196 0.00 -21.21 8.50
C LEU A 196 -1.31 -20.42 8.39
N LEU A 197 -1.55 -19.42 9.23
CA LEU A 197 -2.73 -18.57 9.10
C LEU A 197 -2.65 -17.59 7.92
N ARG A 198 -1.45 -17.33 7.39
CA ARG A 198 -1.24 -16.34 6.32
C ARG A 198 -1.65 -16.88 4.95
N ASP A 199 -2.53 -16.16 4.26
CA ASP A 199 -2.88 -16.48 2.86
C ASP A 199 -1.68 -16.34 1.91
N SER A 200 -0.70 -15.51 2.26
CA SER A 200 0.49 -15.24 1.45
C SER A 200 1.55 -16.35 1.47
N PHE A 201 1.48 -17.27 2.44
CA PHE A 201 2.41 -18.39 2.55
C PHE A 201 2.07 -19.48 1.54
N PHE A 202 2.40 -19.23 0.28
CA PHE A 202 1.92 -20.01 -0.86
C PHE A 202 2.84 -21.17 -1.24
N ALA A 203 2.37 -22.40 -1.00
CA ALA A 203 2.93 -23.65 -1.51
C ALA A 203 1.78 -24.62 -1.81
N ARG A 204 2.07 -25.81 -2.39
CA ARG A 204 1.02 -26.83 -2.52
C ARG A 204 0.60 -27.27 -1.12
N GLU A 205 -0.70 -27.32 -0.86
CA GLU A 205 -1.16 -27.60 0.51
C GLU A 205 -0.71 -28.99 1.00
N VAL A 206 -0.53 -29.97 0.09
CA VAL A 206 0.05 -31.28 0.43
C VAL A 206 1.49 -31.17 0.98
N GLU A 207 2.30 -30.23 0.47
CA GLU A 207 3.67 -30.01 0.95
C GLU A 207 3.65 -29.35 2.33
N ILE A 208 2.72 -28.41 2.53
CA ILE A 208 2.46 -27.80 3.84
C ILE A 208 2.07 -28.88 4.86
N PHE A 209 1.15 -29.76 4.49
CA PHE A 209 0.74 -30.89 5.32
C PHE A 209 1.91 -31.80 5.69
N GLN A 210 2.75 -32.19 4.72
CA GLN A 210 3.90 -33.05 4.96
C GLN A 210 4.90 -32.41 5.94
N ALA A 211 5.21 -31.12 5.78
CA ALA A 211 6.10 -30.41 6.68
C ALA A 211 5.50 -30.27 8.09
N VAL A 212 4.20 -29.99 8.20
CA VAL A 212 3.48 -29.96 9.48
C VAL A 212 3.48 -31.34 10.14
N PHE A 213 3.25 -32.41 9.37
CA PHE A 213 3.28 -33.77 9.88
C PHE A 213 4.66 -34.15 10.43
N ASP A 214 5.73 -33.81 9.70
CA ASP A 214 7.11 -34.00 10.17
C ASP A 214 7.39 -33.19 11.45
N TRP A 215 6.93 -31.94 11.52
CA TRP A 215 7.04 -31.12 12.73
C TRP A 215 6.31 -31.76 13.91
N CYS A 216 5.12 -32.31 13.70
CA CYS A 216 4.35 -33.00 14.74
C CYS A 216 5.05 -34.26 15.24
N ARG A 217 5.75 -35.00 14.36
CA ARG A 217 6.52 -36.18 14.77
C ARG A 217 7.74 -35.83 15.63
N CYS A 218 8.37 -34.69 15.39
CA CYS A 218 9.50 -34.22 16.18
C CYS A 218 9.09 -33.61 17.53
N ASN A 219 7.88 -33.03 17.62
CA ASN A 219 7.44 -32.24 18.77
C ASN A 219 6.23 -32.85 19.53
N GLY A 220 5.71 -34.00 19.09
CA GLY A 220 4.42 -34.55 19.52
C GLY A 220 4.32 -34.92 21.01
N ASP A 221 5.44 -35.32 21.64
CA ASP A 221 5.47 -35.63 23.08
C ASP A 221 5.50 -34.36 23.95
N THR A 222 5.98 -33.25 23.39
CA THR A 222 6.24 -31.99 24.11
C THR A 222 5.10 -30.99 23.96
N VAL A 223 4.31 -31.08 22.87
CA VAL A 223 3.28 -30.10 22.52
C VAL A 223 1.88 -30.71 22.67
N PRO A 224 1.10 -30.35 23.71
CA PRO A 224 -0.19 -30.98 24.02
C PRO A 224 -1.35 -30.62 23.06
N ASN A 225 -1.07 -30.11 21.84
CA ASN A 225 -2.10 -29.53 20.97
C ASN A 225 -1.78 -29.63 19.47
N VAL A 226 -1.37 -30.82 19.02
CA VAL A 226 -1.10 -31.12 17.60
C VAL A 226 -2.30 -30.81 16.71
N ASP A 227 -3.52 -31.07 17.20
CA ASP A 227 -4.77 -30.83 16.48
C ASP A 227 -4.97 -29.36 16.08
N VAL A 228 -4.44 -28.41 16.86
CA VAL A 228 -4.53 -26.98 16.55
C VAL A 228 -3.75 -26.64 15.29
N VAL A 229 -2.53 -27.19 15.14
CA VAL A 229 -1.67 -26.93 13.98
C VAL A 229 -2.24 -27.60 12.73
N VAL A 230 -2.63 -28.88 12.88
CA VAL A 230 -3.24 -29.65 11.79
C VAL A 230 -4.52 -28.98 11.31
N GLY A 231 -5.31 -28.39 12.22
CA GLY A 231 -6.49 -27.60 11.88
C GLY A 231 -6.23 -26.29 11.12
N LYS A 232 -4.97 -25.84 10.98
CA LYS A 232 -4.60 -24.68 10.13
C LYS A 232 -4.24 -25.08 8.70
N VAL A 233 -4.11 -26.38 8.42
CA VAL A 233 -3.91 -26.91 7.07
C VAL A 233 -5.25 -26.95 6.34
N ARG A 234 -5.28 -26.46 5.10
CA ARG A 234 -6.50 -26.24 4.29
C ARG A 234 -6.78 -27.45 3.41
N PHE A 235 -7.15 -28.57 4.01
CA PHE A 235 -7.36 -29.86 3.34
C PHE A 235 -8.29 -29.80 2.12
N GLU A 236 -9.28 -28.91 2.14
CA GLU A 236 -10.22 -28.61 1.07
C GLU A 236 -9.53 -28.14 -0.23
N LEU A 237 -8.28 -27.66 -0.15
CA LEU A 237 -7.46 -27.26 -1.30
C LEU A 237 -6.67 -28.43 -1.94
N MET A 238 -6.53 -29.57 -1.25
CA MET A 238 -5.78 -30.73 -1.77
C MET A 238 -6.61 -31.54 -2.77
N SER A 239 -5.96 -32.24 -3.69
CA SER A 239 -6.62 -33.19 -4.59
C SER A 239 -7.16 -34.41 -3.84
N LEU A 240 -8.17 -35.08 -4.40
CA LEU A 240 -8.73 -36.30 -3.81
C LEU A 240 -7.66 -37.41 -3.69
N GLU A 241 -6.75 -37.48 -4.65
CA GLU A 241 -5.62 -38.40 -4.64
C GLU A 241 -4.69 -38.13 -3.45
N GLU A 242 -4.29 -36.88 -3.23
CA GLU A 242 -3.42 -36.48 -2.10
C GLU A 242 -4.09 -36.77 -0.74
N LEU A 243 -5.39 -36.46 -0.62
CA LEU A 243 -6.16 -36.74 0.61
C LEU A 243 -6.19 -38.25 0.94
N LEU A 244 -6.35 -39.12 -0.07
CA LEU A 244 -6.46 -40.56 0.14
C LEU A 244 -5.11 -41.27 0.26
N THR A 245 -4.07 -40.78 -0.42
CA THR A 245 -2.76 -41.45 -0.49
C THR A 245 -1.73 -40.87 0.47
N VAL A 246 -1.86 -39.61 0.89
CA VAL A 246 -0.90 -38.92 1.77
C VAL A 246 -1.54 -38.64 3.13
N VAL A 247 -2.70 -37.98 3.16
CA VAL A 247 -3.32 -37.55 4.43
C VAL A 247 -3.92 -38.74 5.19
N ARG A 248 -4.76 -39.56 4.54
CA ARG A 248 -5.42 -40.69 5.21
C ARG A 248 -4.44 -41.70 5.84
N PRO A 249 -3.35 -42.13 5.19
CA PRO A 249 -2.43 -43.10 5.79
C PRO A 249 -1.61 -42.55 6.97
N SER A 250 -1.51 -41.21 7.11
CA SER A 250 -0.78 -40.59 8.22
C SER A 250 -1.43 -40.85 9.58
N GLY A 251 -2.75 -41.11 9.61
CA GLY A 251 -3.51 -41.32 10.84
C GLY A 251 -3.68 -40.08 11.73
N ILE A 252 -3.19 -38.91 11.33
CA ILE A 252 -3.23 -37.67 12.14
C ILE A 252 -4.60 -36.97 12.08
N LEU A 253 -5.39 -37.22 11.04
CA LEU A 253 -6.70 -36.62 10.83
C LEU A 253 -7.80 -37.68 10.96
N ASP A 254 -8.84 -37.35 11.71
CA ASP A 254 -10.02 -38.20 11.84
C ASP A 254 -10.73 -38.41 10.48
N PRO A 255 -11.21 -39.63 10.17
CA PRO A 255 -11.90 -39.92 8.91
C PRO A 255 -13.09 -39.01 8.62
N ASP A 256 -13.85 -38.58 9.64
CA ASP A 256 -15.02 -37.70 9.44
C ASP A 256 -14.57 -36.31 9.00
N ARG A 257 -13.51 -35.77 9.60
CA ARG A 257 -12.91 -34.48 9.17
C ARG A 257 -12.35 -34.53 7.75
N LEU A 258 -11.83 -35.68 7.32
CA LEU A 258 -11.39 -35.89 5.94
C LEU A 258 -12.58 -35.86 4.97
N LEU A 259 -13.70 -36.48 5.34
CA LEU A 259 -14.94 -36.46 4.55
C LEU A 259 -15.55 -35.06 4.49
N ASP A 260 -15.53 -34.32 5.61
CA ASP A 260 -15.98 -32.93 5.66
C ASP A 260 -15.18 -32.05 4.69
N ALA A 261 -13.85 -32.16 4.67
CA ALA A 261 -12.99 -31.43 3.74
C ALA A 261 -13.30 -31.74 2.26
N ILE A 262 -13.61 -33.01 1.95
CA ILE A 262 -14.04 -33.42 0.60
C ILE A 262 -15.42 -32.82 0.28
N GLY A 263 -16.34 -32.81 1.25
CA GLY A 263 -17.67 -32.22 1.14
C GLY A 263 -17.62 -30.71 0.88
N GLU A 264 -16.80 -29.98 1.63
CA GLU A 264 -16.58 -28.54 1.45
C GLU A 264 -16.02 -28.21 0.07
N LYS A 265 -15.04 -28.99 -0.41
CA LYS A 265 -14.47 -28.82 -1.74
C LYS A 265 -15.51 -28.93 -2.87
N ILE A 266 -16.52 -29.78 -2.69
CA ILE A 266 -17.57 -30.01 -3.69
C ILE A 266 -18.68 -28.95 -3.58
N SER A 267 -19.02 -28.55 -2.36
CA SER A 267 -20.19 -27.70 -2.07
C SER A 267 -19.87 -26.20 -2.06
N SER A 268 -18.66 -25.80 -1.68
CA SER A 268 -18.31 -24.40 -1.51
C SER A 268 -17.93 -23.71 -2.83
N LYS A 269 -18.39 -22.46 -2.97
CA LYS A 269 -17.99 -21.57 -4.06
C LYS A 269 -16.72 -20.78 -3.75
N GLN A 270 -16.44 -20.55 -2.46
CA GLN A 270 -15.30 -19.78 -1.97
C GLN A 270 -14.51 -20.66 -1.00
N LEU A 271 -13.33 -21.10 -1.45
CA LEU A 271 -12.38 -21.82 -0.62
C LEU A 271 -11.31 -20.84 -0.12
N PRO A 272 -10.70 -21.07 1.05
CA PRO A 272 -9.69 -20.18 1.62
C PRO A 272 -8.36 -20.35 0.90
N TYR A 273 -8.26 -19.92 -0.36
CA TYR A 273 -7.06 -20.09 -1.16
C TYR A 273 -5.86 -19.33 -0.59
N ARG A 274 -4.69 -19.97 -0.64
CA ARG A 274 -3.40 -19.27 -0.52
C ARG A 274 -2.98 -18.75 -1.89
N GLY A 275 -2.25 -17.64 -1.91
CA GLY A 275 -1.71 -17.07 -3.14
C GLY A 275 -0.39 -16.35 -2.90
N ALA A 276 0.48 -16.39 -3.89
CA ALA A 276 1.76 -15.70 -3.82
C ALA A 276 1.54 -14.19 -3.70
N LEU A 277 2.15 -13.58 -2.68
CA LEU A 277 2.13 -12.14 -2.50
C LEU A 277 3.43 -11.54 -3.03
N CYS A 278 3.40 -11.04 -4.26
CA CYS A 278 4.54 -10.39 -4.87
C CYS A 278 4.56 -8.90 -4.49
N LYS A 279 5.34 -8.57 -3.46
CA LYS A 279 5.71 -7.19 -3.13
C LYS A 279 7.02 -6.85 -3.81
N TRP A 280 7.10 -5.67 -4.41
CA TRP A 280 8.38 -5.18 -4.94
C TRP A 280 9.42 -5.13 -3.85
N SER A 281 10.62 -5.58 -4.19
CA SER A 281 11.79 -5.47 -3.34
C SER A 281 12.91 -4.83 -4.13
N PRO A 282 13.64 -3.88 -3.53
CA PRO A 282 14.84 -3.40 -4.17
C PRO A 282 15.80 -4.59 -4.38
N PRO A 283 16.55 -4.63 -5.50
CA PRO A 283 17.58 -5.63 -5.68
C PRO A 283 18.53 -5.59 -4.48
N GLN A 284 18.77 -6.74 -3.85
CA GLN A 284 19.74 -6.80 -2.76
C GLN A 284 21.10 -6.36 -3.32
N PRO A 285 21.81 -5.44 -2.64
CA PRO A 285 23.12 -5.01 -3.09
C PRO A 285 24.06 -6.21 -3.04
N GLY A 286 24.39 -6.74 -4.22
CA GLY A 286 25.54 -7.61 -4.38
C GLY A 286 26.79 -6.82 -4.04
N GLY A 287 27.32 -7.03 -2.83
CA GLY A 287 28.70 -6.74 -2.45
C GLY A 287 29.22 -5.31 -2.67
N GLN A 288 28.76 -4.34 -1.88
CA GLN A 288 29.63 -3.34 -1.23
C GLN A 288 28.81 -2.53 -0.22
N LEU A 289 29.30 -2.41 1.01
CA LEU A 289 28.69 -1.61 2.07
C LEU A 289 28.53 -0.16 1.62
N PHE A 290 27.30 0.26 1.35
CA PHE A 290 26.90 1.65 1.54
C PHE A 290 25.92 1.70 2.71
N VAL A 291 26.45 2.11 3.86
CA VAL A 291 25.66 2.42 5.05
C VAL A 291 24.99 3.76 4.78
N PHE A 292 23.71 3.75 4.39
CA PHE A 292 22.90 4.96 4.43
C PHE A 292 22.25 5.08 5.82
N PRO A 293 22.28 6.25 6.47
CA PRO A 293 21.55 6.45 7.72
C PRO A 293 20.04 6.38 7.43
N LEU A 294 19.37 5.40 8.02
CA LEU A 294 17.95 5.07 7.76
C LEU A 294 16.96 5.88 8.61
N THR A 295 17.40 6.89 9.36
CA THR A 295 16.55 7.61 10.32
C THR A 295 15.56 8.62 9.71
N LEU A 296 15.36 8.64 8.38
CA LEU A 296 14.45 9.60 7.74
C LEU A 296 13.64 9.09 6.54
N PHE A 297 13.59 7.78 6.30
CA PHE A 297 12.74 7.24 5.24
C PHE A 297 11.75 6.22 5.80
N HIS A 298 10.54 6.70 6.09
CA HIS A 298 9.35 5.93 5.77
C HIS A 298 9.47 5.65 4.27
N PHE A 299 10.00 4.48 3.89
CA PHE A 299 10.10 4.13 2.48
C PHE A 299 8.67 4.17 1.93
N PRO A 300 8.34 5.06 0.98
CA PRO A 300 7.09 4.94 0.27
C PRO A 300 7.10 3.53 -0.32
N THR A 301 6.04 2.77 -0.06
CA THR A 301 5.73 1.47 -0.66
C THR A 301 6.34 1.41 -2.05
N GLY A 302 7.40 0.61 -2.23
CA GLY A 302 8.09 0.53 -3.52
C GLY A 302 7.12 0.16 -4.64
N PRO A 303 7.43 0.47 -5.91
CA PRO A 303 6.49 0.34 -7.02
C PRO A 303 5.96 -1.09 -7.12
N GLU A 304 4.66 -1.27 -6.92
CA GLU A 304 3.95 -2.55 -6.92
C GLU A 304 4.41 -3.47 -8.07
N GLU A 305 4.61 -4.77 -7.79
CA GLU A 305 5.12 -5.69 -8.82
C GLU A 305 3.99 -6.22 -9.69
N ASN A 306 4.03 -5.91 -10.99
CA ASN A 306 3.05 -6.42 -11.96
C ASN A 306 3.26 -7.93 -12.22
N VAL A 307 2.32 -8.75 -11.75
CA VAL A 307 2.32 -10.21 -11.92
C VAL A 307 1.70 -10.67 -13.25
N ALA A 308 1.01 -9.78 -13.97
CA ALA A 308 0.45 -10.04 -15.29
C ALA A 308 1.52 -9.82 -16.39
N THR A 309 2.66 -10.50 -16.28
CA THR A 309 3.75 -10.40 -17.25
C THR A 309 4.32 -11.79 -17.60
N PRO A 310 4.95 -11.95 -18.77
CA PRO A 310 5.65 -13.18 -19.15
C PRO A 310 6.74 -13.61 -18.16
N LYS A 311 7.36 -12.66 -17.43
CA LYS A 311 8.32 -12.93 -16.34
C LYS A 311 7.75 -13.90 -15.30
N PHE A 312 6.45 -13.80 -15.03
CA PHE A 312 5.73 -14.63 -14.09
C PHE A 312 5.02 -15.82 -14.73
N ASN A 313 5.32 -16.14 -16.00
CA ASN A 313 4.61 -17.14 -16.81
C ASN A 313 3.11 -16.82 -17.03
N SER A 314 2.73 -15.56 -16.90
CA SER A 314 1.37 -15.09 -17.17
C SER A 314 1.15 -14.93 -18.67
N ARG A 315 -0.04 -15.30 -19.17
CA ARG A 315 -0.38 -15.29 -20.60
C ARG A 315 -1.84 -14.98 -20.85
N THR A 316 -2.15 -14.42 -22.01
CA THR A 316 -3.53 -14.27 -22.48
C THR A 316 -3.98 -15.56 -23.17
N ILE A 317 -5.08 -16.18 -22.68
CA ILE A 317 -5.61 -17.45 -23.22
C ILE A 317 -6.85 -17.29 -24.10
N HIS A 318 -7.60 -16.19 -23.94
CA HIS A 318 -8.73 -15.82 -24.81
C HIS A 318 -8.59 -14.36 -25.26
N GLY A 319 -9.09 -14.08 -26.47
CA GLY A 319 -8.90 -12.81 -27.18
C GLY A 319 -8.08 -12.98 -28.47
N GLU A 320 -8.21 -12.02 -29.38
CA GLU A 320 -7.38 -11.88 -30.57
C GLU A 320 -6.09 -11.09 -30.24
N LEU A 321 -4.99 -11.35 -30.96
CA LEU A 321 -3.68 -10.66 -30.75
C LEU A 321 -3.16 -10.77 -29.29
N ARG A 322 -3.19 -11.99 -28.75
CA ARG A 322 -2.93 -12.34 -27.34
C ARG A 322 -1.60 -11.87 -26.77
N SER A 323 -0.56 -11.76 -27.61
CA SER A 323 0.79 -11.39 -27.17
C SER A 323 0.91 -9.93 -26.77
N ALA A 324 0.02 -9.06 -27.24
CA ALA A 324 0.11 -7.62 -27.02
C ALA A 324 -0.27 -7.19 -25.59
N LEU A 325 -1.23 -7.87 -24.95
CA LEU A 325 -1.80 -7.38 -23.68
C LEU A 325 -0.80 -7.30 -22.51
N LEU A 326 0.20 -8.18 -22.50
CA LEU A 326 1.13 -8.38 -21.38
C LEU A 326 2.60 -8.12 -21.77
N ASP A 327 2.85 -7.50 -22.93
CA ASP A 327 4.22 -7.24 -23.40
C ASP A 327 4.89 -6.03 -22.73
N GLY A 328 4.09 -5.20 -22.03
CA GLY A 328 4.55 -4.00 -21.32
C GLY A 328 4.61 -2.75 -22.20
N ASP A 329 4.27 -2.83 -23.49
CA ASP A 329 4.16 -1.66 -24.35
C ASP A 329 2.83 -0.93 -24.13
N THR A 330 2.94 0.31 -23.66
CA THR A 330 1.80 1.18 -23.35
C THR A 330 1.82 2.45 -24.20
N VAL A 331 2.67 2.52 -25.22
CA VAL A 331 2.92 3.75 -25.98
C VAL A 331 2.91 3.53 -27.48
N SER A 332 3.38 2.40 -28.01
CA SER A 332 3.60 2.23 -29.46
C SER A 332 2.42 1.60 -30.23
N TYR A 333 1.28 1.40 -29.57
CA TYR A 333 0.06 0.86 -30.17
C TYR A 333 -0.62 1.82 -31.16
N ASP A 334 -1.14 1.23 -32.24
CA ASP A 334 -1.81 1.89 -33.36
C ASP A 334 -2.99 1.02 -33.87
N MET A 335 -3.65 1.39 -34.97
CA MET A 335 -4.87 0.70 -35.43
C MET A 335 -4.63 -0.74 -35.88
N GLU A 336 -3.39 -1.11 -36.19
CA GLU A 336 -3.00 -2.43 -36.71
C GLU A 336 -2.45 -3.36 -35.62
N LYS A 337 -1.79 -2.81 -34.58
CA LYS A 337 -1.08 -3.60 -33.56
C LYS A 337 -1.10 -2.97 -32.16
N GLY A 338 -0.66 -3.75 -31.17
CA GLY A 338 -0.45 -3.28 -29.78
C GLY A 338 -1.72 -3.30 -28.92
N TYR A 339 -2.70 -4.14 -29.26
CA TYR A 339 -3.86 -4.36 -28.41
C TYR A 339 -4.42 -5.78 -28.61
N THR A 340 -5.05 -6.31 -27.57
CA THR A 340 -5.90 -7.50 -27.61
C THR A 340 -7.36 -7.07 -27.71
N ARG A 341 -8.19 -7.88 -28.37
CA ARG A 341 -9.62 -7.56 -28.53
C ARG A 341 -10.53 -8.78 -28.47
N HIS A 342 -11.81 -8.53 -28.23
CA HIS A 342 -12.89 -9.49 -28.47
C HIS A 342 -14.15 -8.79 -28.98
N SER A 343 -15.01 -9.51 -29.70
CA SER A 343 -16.30 -9.00 -30.16
C SER A 343 -17.31 -8.93 -29.01
N ILE A 344 -18.08 -7.85 -28.99
CA ILE A 344 -19.18 -7.61 -28.05
C ILE A 344 -20.42 -8.29 -28.62
N SER A 345 -20.93 -9.31 -27.91
CA SER A 345 -22.13 -10.05 -28.30
C SER A 345 -23.37 -9.48 -27.61
N GLU A 346 -24.47 -9.34 -28.34
CA GLU A 346 -25.79 -8.98 -27.79
C GLU A 346 -26.43 -10.16 -27.04
N THR A 347 -26.01 -11.40 -27.31
CA THR A 347 -26.54 -12.60 -26.63
C THR A 347 -25.90 -12.86 -25.27
N GLY A 348 -24.86 -12.10 -24.90
CA GLY A 348 -24.12 -12.30 -23.64
C GLY A 348 -23.10 -13.45 -23.67
N ASP A 349 -23.01 -14.23 -24.75
CA ASP A 349 -22.10 -15.39 -24.87
C ASP A 349 -20.62 -15.01 -25.13
N SER A 350 -20.24 -13.75 -24.92
CA SER A 350 -18.87 -13.32 -25.19
C SER A 350 -17.92 -13.93 -24.17
N SER A 351 -16.98 -14.76 -24.64
CA SER A 351 -15.94 -15.35 -23.78
C SER A 351 -15.01 -14.30 -23.13
N GLY A 352 -15.04 -13.05 -23.59
CA GLY A 352 -14.19 -11.97 -23.13
C GLY A 352 -12.71 -12.18 -23.48
N ILE A 353 -11.87 -11.32 -22.93
CA ILE A 353 -10.41 -11.52 -22.89
C ILE A 353 -10.09 -12.20 -21.56
N ILE A 354 -9.41 -13.34 -21.60
CA ILE A 354 -9.03 -14.07 -20.38
C ILE A 354 -7.51 -14.12 -20.27
N VAL A 355 -7.00 -13.61 -19.15
CA VAL A 355 -5.60 -13.66 -18.74
C VAL A 355 -5.44 -14.77 -17.71
N GLU A 356 -4.44 -15.60 -17.92
CA GLU A 356 -4.01 -16.68 -17.05
C GLU A 356 -2.71 -16.26 -16.35
N LEU A 357 -2.74 -15.99 -15.04
CA LEU A 357 -1.54 -15.62 -14.26
C LEU A 357 -0.66 -16.85 -14.01
N GLY A 358 0.66 -16.80 -14.07
CA GLY A 358 1.44 -18.06 -14.04
C GLY A 358 1.35 -18.89 -12.75
N LYS A 359 0.85 -18.32 -11.65
CA LYS A 359 0.46 -19.02 -10.41
C LYS A 359 -0.74 -18.32 -9.76
N LEU A 360 -1.21 -18.83 -8.63
CA LEU A 360 -2.16 -18.12 -7.77
C LEU A 360 -1.45 -16.93 -7.12
N PHE A 361 -1.97 -15.73 -7.32
CA PHE A 361 -1.45 -14.51 -6.70
C PHE A 361 -2.53 -13.86 -5.86
N ILE A 362 -2.15 -13.27 -4.72
CA ILE A 362 -3.04 -12.34 -4.01
C ILE A 362 -2.90 -10.98 -4.68
N ILE A 363 -3.99 -10.46 -5.23
CA ILE A 363 -4.04 -9.14 -5.86
C ILE A 363 -5.25 -8.36 -5.35
N ASN A 364 -5.15 -7.04 -5.38
CA ASN A 364 -6.22 -6.11 -5.01
C ASN A 364 -6.24 -4.86 -5.90
N HIS A 365 -5.33 -4.78 -6.87
CA HIS A 365 -5.24 -3.68 -7.82
C HIS A 365 -5.02 -4.22 -9.24
N ILE A 366 -5.85 -3.75 -10.17
CA ILE A 366 -5.71 -4.03 -11.61
C ILE A 366 -5.68 -2.69 -12.34
N LYS A 367 -4.73 -2.54 -13.26
CA LYS A 367 -4.72 -1.45 -14.22
C LYS A 367 -5.04 -1.97 -15.61
N VAL A 368 -5.90 -1.25 -16.32
CA VAL A 368 -6.28 -1.60 -17.70
C VAL A 368 -6.12 -0.37 -18.57
N LEU A 369 -5.31 -0.46 -19.63
CA LEU A 369 -5.26 0.58 -20.66
C LEU A 369 -6.25 0.22 -21.76
N LEU A 370 -7.37 0.96 -21.80
CA LEU A 370 -8.31 0.88 -22.91
C LEU A 370 -7.79 1.70 -24.09
N TRP A 371 -8.18 1.32 -25.30
CA TRP A 371 -7.86 2.09 -26.49
C TRP A 371 -8.31 3.55 -26.36
N ASP A 372 -7.38 4.48 -26.55
CA ASP A 372 -7.62 5.90 -26.31
C ASP A 372 -7.10 6.84 -27.42
N ARG A 373 -6.80 6.32 -28.61
CA ARG A 373 -6.32 7.17 -29.72
C ARG A 373 -7.40 8.07 -30.35
N ASP A 374 -8.69 7.88 -30.04
CA ASP A 374 -9.77 8.50 -30.84
C ASP A 374 -11.15 8.76 -30.18
N THR A 375 -11.40 9.53 -29.12
CA THR A 375 -12.77 9.80 -28.55
C THR A 375 -13.72 8.63 -28.19
N ARG A 376 -13.51 7.39 -28.65
CA ARG A 376 -14.37 6.25 -28.33
C ARG A 376 -14.28 5.94 -26.84
N SER A 377 -15.35 5.35 -26.34
CA SER A 377 -15.49 4.95 -24.95
C SER A 377 -16.09 3.55 -24.85
N TYR A 378 -15.84 2.89 -23.72
CA TYR A 378 -16.21 1.51 -23.49
C TYR A 378 -16.98 1.35 -22.18
N SER A 379 -17.92 0.41 -22.17
CA SER A 379 -18.51 -0.13 -20.94
C SER A 379 -18.09 -1.59 -20.81
N TYR A 380 -17.73 -2.02 -19.61
CA TYR A 380 -17.16 -3.34 -19.38
C TYR A 380 -17.32 -3.76 -17.92
N TYR A 381 -17.04 -5.03 -17.63
CA TYR A 381 -16.86 -5.52 -16.28
C TYR A 381 -15.62 -6.41 -16.20
N VAL A 382 -15.11 -6.61 -14.99
CA VAL A 382 -13.96 -7.47 -14.71
C VAL A 382 -14.38 -8.57 -13.74
N GLU A 383 -14.02 -9.80 -14.10
CA GLU A 383 -14.20 -10.96 -13.24
C GLU A 383 -12.85 -11.60 -12.93
N VAL A 384 -12.75 -12.22 -11.77
CA VAL A 384 -11.59 -13.03 -11.39
C VAL A 384 -12.02 -14.44 -11.02
N SER A 385 -11.09 -15.38 -11.16
CA SER A 385 -11.34 -16.78 -10.83
C SER A 385 -10.04 -17.48 -10.42
N VAL A 386 -10.18 -18.50 -9.58
CA VAL A 386 -9.10 -19.44 -9.28
C VAL A 386 -9.08 -20.63 -10.24
N ASN A 387 -10.22 -21.00 -10.84
CA ASN A 387 -10.40 -22.29 -11.53
C ASN A 387 -11.14 -22.21 -12.88
N GLN A 388 -11.46 -21.02 -13.38
CA GLN A 388 -12.27 -20.74 -14.58
C GLN A 388 -13.73 -21.23 -14.55
N ARG A 389 -14.20 -21.82 -13.44
CA ARG A 389 -15.59 -22.27 -13.27
C ARG A 389 -16.40 -21.28 -12.45
N ASN A 390 -15.84 -20.87 -11.31
CA ASN A 390 -16.44 -19.87 -10.43
C ASN A 390 -15.81 -18.51 -10.73
N TRP A 391 -16.62 -17.58 -11.23
CA TRP A 391 -16.19 -16.22 -11.54
C TRP A 391 -16.83 -15.25 -10.56
N GLU A 392 -16.01 -14.37 -10.01
CA GLU A 392 -16.45 -13.29 -9.14
C GLU A 392 -16.28 -11.97 -9.88
N ARG A 393 -17.37 -11.19 -9.99
CA ARG A 393 -17.33 -9.86 -10.60
C ARG A 393 -16.80 -8.85 -9.57
N ILE A 394 -15.61 -8.33 -9.83
CA ILE A 394 -14.90 -7.40 -8.94
C ILE A 394 -15.09 -5.94 -9.32
N VAL A 395 -15.42 -5.67 -10.59
CA VAL A 395 -15.68 -4.34 -11.11
C VAL A 395 -16.83 -4.43 -12.11
N ASP A 396 -17.80 -3.52 -11.99
CA ASP A 396 -18.90 -3.39 -12.93
C ASP A 396 -19.01 -1.95 -13.44
N HIS A 397 -18.46 -1.72 -14.63
CA HIS A 397 -18.56 -0.45 -15.36
C HIS A 397 -19.51 -0.54 -16.57
N THR A 398 -20.50 -1.42 -16.52
CA THR A 398 -21.45 -1.62 -17.63
C THR A 398 -22.31 -0.39 -17.92
N LYS A 399 -22.45 0.52 -16.95
CA LYS A 399 -23.25 1.75 -17.07
C LYS A 399 -22.43 3.00 -17.44
N TYR A 400 -21.11 2.88 -17.52
CA TYR A 400 -20.20 4.02 -17.63
C TYR A 400 -19.41 4.00 -18.94
N TYR A 401 -19.04 5.16 -19.45
CA TYR A 401 -18.24 5.29 -20.67
C TYR A 401 -16.78 5.59 -20.36
N CYS A 402 -16.01 4.51 -20.18
CA CYS A 402 -14.61 4.53 -19.76
C CYS A 402 -13.64 4.64 -20.94
N ARG A 403 -12.42 5.15 -20.71
CA ARG A 403 -11.40 5.35 -21.74
C ARG A 403 -9.98 5.41 -21.15
N SER A 404 -8.97 5.00 -21.91
CA SER A 404 -7.56 5.07 -21.46
C SER A 404 -7.34 4.26 -20.17
N TRP A 405 -6.39 4.66 -19.33
CA TRP A 405 -6.05 3.97 -18.09
C TRP A 405 -7.22 3.93 -17.10
N GLN A 406 -7.50 2.71 -16.64
CA GLN A 406 -8.44 2.38 -15.58
C GLN A 406 -7.63 1.85 -14.40
N TYR A 407 -7.90 2.38 -13.22
CA TYR A 407 -7.27 2.03 -11.95
C TYR A 407 -8.34 1.40 -11.06
N LEU A 408 -8.30 0.07 -10.96
CA LEU A 408 -9.35 -0.74 -10.37
C LEU A 408 -8.86 -1.30 -9.04
N TYR A 409 -9.56 -0.98 -7.96
CA TYR A 409 -9.22 -1.42 -6.61
C TYR A 409 -10.37 -2.25 -6.05
N PHE A 410 -10.05 -3.37 -5.41
CA PHE A 410 -11.02 -4.32 -4.87
C PHE A 410 -10.43 -5.06 -3.66
N PRO A 411 -11.22 -5.75 -2.83
CA PRO A 411 -10.69 -6.52 -1.71
C PRO A 411 -9.63 -7.55 -2.14
N ALA A 412 -8.57 -7.69 -1.36
CA ALA A 412 -7.49 -8.63 -1.67
C ALA A 412 -8.00 -10.07 -1.72
N GLN A 413 -7.71 -10.76 -2.83
CA GLN A 413 -8.14 -12.14 -3.03
C GLN A 413 -7.16 -12.91 -3.91
N ALA A 414 -7.19 -14.24 -3.79
CA ALA A 414 -6.38 -15.14 -4.60
C ALA A 414 -6.96 -15.23 -6.02
N VAL A 415 -6.15 -14.87 -7.02
CA VAL A 415 -6.54 -14.83 -8.43
C VAL A 415 -5.58 -15.68 -9.25
N ARG A 416 -6.16 -16.49 -10.14
CA ARG A 416 -5.42 -17.28 -11.14
C ARG A 416 -5.78 -16.87 -12.56
N TYR A 417 -7.00 -16.39 -12.76
CA TYR A 417 -7.57 -15.96 -14.03
C TYR A 417 -8.26 -14.61 -13.87
N ILE A 418 -8.06 -13.73 -14.83
CA ILE A 418 -8.74 -12.43 -14.95
C ILE A 418 -9.50 -12.43 -16.26
N ARG A 419 -10.79 -12.08 -16.25
CA ARG A 419 -11.62 -11.94 -17.45
C ARG A 419 -12.08 -10.50 -17.59
N LEU A 420 -11.78 -9.89 -18.73
CA LEU A 420 -12.30 -8.60 -19.15
C LEU A 420 -13.42 -8.82 -20.17
N VAL A 421 -14.60 -8.27 -19.92
CA VAL A 421 -15.74 -8.37 -20.84
C VAL A 421 -16.25 -6.99 -21.19
N GLY A 422 -16.03 -6.57 -22.44
CA GLY A 422 -16.67 -5.40 -23.01
C GLY A 422 -18.15 -5.66 -23.29
N THR A 423 -18.98 -4.70 -22.92
CA THR A 423 -20.45 -4.73 -23.08
C THR A 423 -20.96 -3.62 -23.98
N HIS A 424 -20.20 -2.53 -24.11
CA HIS A 424 -20.52 -1.44 -25.03
C HIS A 424 -19.23 -0.81 -25.59
N ASN A 425 -19.31 -0.30 -26.82
CA ASN A 425 -18.33 0.58 -27.43
C ASN A 425 -19.09 1.57 -28.32
N THR A 426 -18.78 2.86 -28.18
CA THR A 426 -19.50 3.96 -28.85
C THR A 426 -19.27 4.04 -30.37
N VAL A 427 -18.30 3.30 -30.91
CA VAL A 427 -17.92 3.34 -32.34
C VAL A 427 -18.26 2.04 -33.08
N ASN A 428 -18.06 0.88 -32.46
CA ASN A 428 -18.28 -0.43 -33.10
C ASN A 428 -18.54 -1.52 -32.05
N LYS A 429 -18.71 -2.78 -32.48
CA LYS A 429 -18.99 -3.92 -31.58
C LYS A 429 -17.74 -4.69 -31.14
N VAL A 430 -16.61 -4.01 -30.95
CA VAL A 430 -15.34 -4.64 -30.56
C VAL A 430 -14.76 -3.97 -29.31
N PHE A 431 -14.39 -4.76 -28.31
CA PHE A 431 -13.73 -4.27 -27.10
C PHE A 431 -12.21 -4.38 -27.25
N HIS A 432 -11.49 -3.27 -27.11
CA HIS A 432 -10.04 -3.19 -27.34
C HIS A 432 -9.32 -2.85 -26.04
N VAL A 433 -8.33 -3.67 -25.69
CA VAL A 433 -7.50 -3.51 -24.49
C VAL A 433 -6.04 -3.55 -24.90
N VAL A 434 -5.32 -2.48 -24.59
CA VAL A 434 -3.91 -2.28 -24.95
C VAL A 434 -3.01 -3.03 -23.95
N ALA A 435 -3.19 -2.76 -22.66
CA ALA A 435 -2.35 -3.32 -21.61
C ALA A 435 -3.19 -3.71 -20.38
N LEU A 436 -2.73 -4.74 -19.66
CA LEU A 436 -3.24 -5.11 -18.35
C LEU A 436 -2.09 -5.30 -17.36
N GLU A 437 -2.23 -4.69 -16.19
CA GLU A 437 -1.35 -4.91 -15.05
C GLU A 437 -2.19 -5.44 -13.88
N ALA A 438 -1.66 -6.41 -13.14
CA ALA A 438 -2.29 -6.92 -11.95
C ALA A 438 -1.24 -6.98 -10.83
N MET A 439 -1.59 -6.47 -9.66
CA MET A 439 -0.65 -6.32 -8.56
C MET A 439 -1.35 -6.26 -7.19
N PHE A 440 -0.54 -6.33 -6.15
CA PHE A 440 -0.96 -6.07 -4.79
C PHE A 440 -0.43 -4.72 -4.32
N THR A 441 -1.30 -3.92 -3.69
CA THR A 441 -0.99 -2.63 -3.08
C THR A 441 -1.38 -2.59 -1.61
N GLU A 442 -0.55 -1.93 -0.80
CA GLU A 442 -0.92 -1.55 0.57
C GLU A 442 -1.60 -0.17 0.63
N SER A 443 -1.50 0.60 -0.46
CA SER A 443 -2.12 1.92 -0.55
C SER A 443 -3.63 1.75 -0.72
N THR A 444 -4.35 1.98 0.38
CA THR A 444 -5.82 1.93 0.38
C THR A 444 -6.35 3.27 -0.11
N THR A 445 -6.69 3.34 -1.40
CA THR A 445 -7.51 4.45 -1.90
C THR A 445 -8.98 4.15 -1.58
N PRO A 446 -9.75 5.11 -1.05
CA PRO A 446 -11.14 4.83 -0.71
C PRO A 446 -11.94 4.52 -1.97
N VAL A 447 -12.75 3.46 -1.88
CA VAL A 447 -13.62 2.96 -2.93
C VAL A 447 -15.04 2.87 -2.37
N VAL A 448 -16.00 3.43 -3.09
CA VAL A 448 -17.42 3.37 -2.76
C VAL A 448 -18.11 2.60 -3.89
N ASP A 449 -18.72 1.46 -3.58
CA ASP A 449 -19.40 0.59 -4.55
C ASP A 449 -18.56 0.23 -5.78
N GLY A 450 -17.26 -0.02 -5.59
CA GLY A 450 -16.31 -0.35 -6.67
C GLY A 450 -15.80 0.85 -7.47
N ILE A 451 -16.24 2.08 -7.14
CA ILE A 451 -15.81 3.33 -7.77
C ILE A 451 -14.84 4.08 -6.87
N LEU A 452 -13.76 4.59 -7.47
CA LEU A 452 -12.73 5.31 -6.72
C LEU A 452 -13.24 6.65 -6.21
N GLN A 453 -13.04 6.93 -4.92
CA GLN A 453 -13.22 8.26 -4.34
C GLN A 453 -11.85 8.92 -4.20
N PRO A 454 -11.42 9.74 -5.17
CA PRO A 454 -10.10 10.34 -5.13
C PRO A 454 -9.99 11.42 -4.02
N ALA A 455 -8.82 11.52 -3.40
CA ALA A 455 -8.45 12.66 -2.55
C ALA A 455 -7.61 13.72 -3.29
N TYR A 456 -7.25 13.44 -4.55
CA TYR A 456 -6.36 14.24 -5.39
C TYR A 456 -7.06 14.59 -6.72
N ASN A 457 -6.63 15.66 -7.39
CA ASN A 457 -7.22 16.08 -8.66
C ASN A 457 -7.09 14.98 -9.74
N VAL A 458 -8.22 14.48 -10.25
CA VAL A 458 -8.31 13.50 -11.34
C VAL A 458 -8.58 14.13 -12.70
N ALA A 459 -8.91 15.42 -12.75
CA ALA A 459 -9.03 16.18 -13.99
C ALA A 459 -7.67 16.66 -14.49
N THR A 460 -6.77 15.70 -14.76
CA THR A 460 -5.43 15.96 -15.32
C THR A 460 -5.13 15.01 -16.48
N VAL A 461 -4.27 15.44 -17.41
CA VAL A 461 -3.85 14.61 -18.55
C VAL A 461 -3.14 13.34 -18.08
N GLU A 462 -2.37 13.42 -17.00
CA GLU A 462 -1.69 12.26 -16.38
C GLU A 462 -2.68 11.22 -15.85
N ARG A 463 -3.89 11.65 -15.44
CA ARG A 463 -5.00 10.78 -15.03
C ARG A 463 -5.98 10.51 -16.17
N SER A 464 -5.51 10.61 -17.41
CA SER A 464 -6.25 10.32 -18.63
C SER A 464 -7.48 11.21 -18.88
N ALA A 465 -7.59 12.37 -18.21
CA ALA A 465 -8.63 13.33 -18.51
C ALA A 465 -8.34 14.09 -19.82
N ASN A 466 -9.40 14.45 -20.53
CA ASN A 466 -9.33 15.12 -21.83
C ASN A 466 -10.44 16.16 -21.98
N VAL A 467 -10.14 17.29 -22.62
CA VAL A 467 -11.14 18.26 -23.06
C VAL A 467 -11.65 17.82 -24.44
N MET A 468 -12.92 17.44 -24.51
CA MET A 468 -13.60 16.92 -25.70
C MET A 468 -14.21 18.05 -26.54
N GLU A 469 -14.77 19.07 -25.88
CA GLU A 469 -15.33 20.27 -26.51
C GLU A 469 -14.84 21.52 -25.78
N GLY A 470 -14.76 22.62 -26.52
CA GLY A 470 -14.13 23.87 -26.10
C GLY A 470 -12.98 24.25 -27.03
N VAL A 471 -12.79 25.56 -27.20
CA VAL A 471 -11.76 26.13 -28.06
C VAL A 471 -10.57 26.55 -27.19
N SER A 472 -9.38 26.13 -27.58
CA SER A 472 -8.12 26.50 -26.93
C SER A 472 -6.98 26.46 -27.94
N ARG A 473 -5.99 27.34 -27.81
CA ARG A 473 -4.78 27.28 -28.67
C ARG A 473 -3.92 26.05 -28.39
N THR A 474 -3.88 25.62 -27.14
CA THR A 474 -3.14 24.45 -26.68
C THR A 474 -4.12 23.41 -26.15
N ARG A 475 -4.04 22.18 -26.67
CA ARG A 475 -4.90 21.08 -26.23
C ARG A 475 -4.75 20.82 -24.72
N ASN A 476 -5.86 20.60 -24.03
CA ASN A 476 -5.92 20.29 -22.60
C ASN A 476 -5.27 21.35 -21.68
N VAL A 477 -5.19 22.61 -22.13
CA VAL A 477 -4.70 23.72 -21.30
C VAL A 477 -5.48 23.85 -19.99
N LEU A 478 -6.78 23.58 -20.02
CA LEU A 478 -7.65 23.57 -18.83
C LEU A 478 -7.19 22.60 -17.72
N LEU A 479 -6.46 21.53 -18.09
CA LEU A 479 -6.13 20.38 -17.25
C LEU A 479 -4.61 20.22 -17.02
N ASN A 480 -3.81 21.22 -17.40
CA ASN A 480 -2.34 21.13 -17.37
C ASN A 480 -1.70 21.57 -16.04
N GLY A 481 -2.51 22.10 -15.10
CA GLY A 481 -2.02 22.59 -13.80
C GLY A 481 -1.44 24.01 -13.80
N ASP A 482 -1.36 24.68 -14.96
CA ASP A 482 -0.89 26.06 -15.03
C ASP A 482 -2.00 27.03 -14.65
N VAL A 483 -1.79 27.73 -13.54
CA VAL A 483 -2.74 28.71 -12.98
C VAL A 483 -2.14 30.11 -12.91
N LYS A 484 -0.99 30.34 -13.57
CA LYS A 484 -0.25 31.61 -13.49
C LYS A 484 0.12 32.18 -14.86
N ASN A 485 0.38 31.33 -15.84
CA ASN A 485 0.82 31.78 -17.17
C ASN A 485 -0.34 31.69 -18.16
N TYR A 486 -1.22 32.69 -18.12
CA TYR A 486 -2.29 32.87 -19.09
C TYR A 486 -2.45 34.35 -19.41
N ASP A 487 -2.76 34.63 -20.67
CA ASP A 487 -2.92 35.96 -21.22
C ASP A 487 -3.96 35.93 -22.35
N TRP A 488 -4.14 37.06 -23.06
CA TRP A 488 -5.19 37.17 -24.07
C TRP A 488 -5.00 36.18 -25.23
N ASP A 489 -3.77 35.71 -25.40
CA ASP A 489 -3.35 34.83 -26.46
C ASP A 489 -3.43 33.35 -26.05
N SER A 490 -3.20 32.99 -24.78
CA SER A 490 -3.10 31.59 -24.38
C SER A 490 -3.43 31.33 -22.90
N GLY A 491 -3.53 30.06 -22.52
CA GLY A 491 -3.71 29.66 -21.12
C GLY A 491 -5.17 29.50 -20.66
N TYR A 492 -6.12 29.41 -21.59
CA TYR A 492 -7.53 29.16 -21.26
C TYR A 492 -8.24 28.31 -22.32
N THR A 493 -9.34 27.70 -21.92
CA THR A 493 -10.33 27.09 -22.81
C THR A 493 -11.60 27.95 -22.78
N CYS A 494 -12.20 28.18 -23.95
CA CYS A 494 -13.40 28.98 -24.08
C CYS A 494 -14.46 28.34 -24.96
N HIS A 495 -15.70 28.84 -24.88
CA HIS A 495 -16.77 28.51 -25.81
C HIS A 495 -17.67 29.73 -26.04
N GLN A 496 -18.39 29.75 -27.16
CA GLN A 496 -19.38 30.79 -27.42
C GLN A 496 -20.63 30.54 -26.55
N ILE A 497 -21.12 31.59 -25.91
CA ILE A 497 -22.31 31.57 -25.07
C ILE A 497 -23.55 31.34 -25.96
N GLY A 498 -24.41 30.41 -25.54
CA GLY A 498 -25.65 30.06 -26.25
C GLY A 498 -25.51 28.97 -27.31
N THR A 499 -24.30 28.64 -27.77
CA THR A 499 -24.09 27.62 -28.83
C THR A 499 -23.05 26.56 -28.49
N GLY A 500 -22.15 26.81 -27.54
CA GLY A 500 -21.07 25.88 -27.17
C GLY A 500 -21.09 25.50 -25.71
N VAL A 501 -20.17 24.59 -25.36
CA VAL A 501 -19.88 24.15 -23.99
C VAL A 501 -18.38 23.84 -23.86
N ILE A 502 -17.88 23.76 -22.63
CA ILE A 502 -16.62 23.07 -22.35
C ILE A 502 -16.97 21.69 -21.81
N LEU A 503 -16.61 20.64 -22.57
CA LEU A 503 -16.88 19.25 -22.21
C LEU A 503 -15.57 18.56 -21.82
N ILE A 504 -15.51 18.07 -20.59
CA ILE A 504 -14.36 17.34 -20.03
C ILE A 504 -14.78 15.89 -19.87
N GLN A 505 -13.92 14.96 -20.28
CA GLN A 505 -14.04 13.53 -20.01
C GLN A 505 -12.90 13.10 -19.08
N LEU A 506 -13.23 12.45 -17.97
CA LEU A 506 -12.30 11.77 -17.07
C LEU A 506 -11.96 10.38 -17.63
N GLY A 507 -10.81 9.81 -17.24
CA GLY A 507 -10.39 8.49 -17.73
C GLY A 507 -11.33 7.34 -17.33
N GLN A 508 -11.92 7.43 -16.14
CA GLN A 508 -12.78 6.40 -15.56
C GLN A 508 -13.88 7.05 -14.71
N PRO A 509 -14.90 6.30 -14.25
CA PRO A 509 -15.82 6.79 -13.23
C PRO A 509 -15.09 7.09 -11.92
N TYR A 510 -15.40 8.25 -11.35
CA TYR A 510 -14.93 8.67 -10.03
C TYR A 510 -16.10 9.14 -9.16
N TRP A 511 -16.00 8.89 -7.85
CA TRP A 511 -16.92 9.43 -6.85
C TRP A 511 -16.47 10.84 -6.48
N ILE A 512 -17.15 11.86 -6.99
CA ILE A 512 -16.77 13.27 -6.86
C ILE A 512 -17.84 14.03 -6.07
N ASP A 513 -17.40 14.84 -5.11
CA ASP A 513 -18.24 15.65 -4.22
C ASP A 513 -17.92 17.15 -4.29
N SER A 514 -16.89 17.52 -5.04
CA SER A 514 -16.37 18.88 -5.07
C SER A 514 -15.68 19.17 -6.39
N LEU A 515 -15.62 20.44 -6.75
CA LEU A 515 -14.92 20.92 -7.93
C LEU A 515 -14.42 22.35 -7.67
N ARG A 516 -13.34 22.76 -8.32
CA ARG A 516 -12.98 24.18 -8.43
C ARG A 516 -12.54 24.53 -9.83
N LEU A 517 -12.74 25.79 -10.18
CA LEU A 517 -12.32 26.32 -11.46
C LEU A 517 -11.82 27.75 -11.33
N LEU A 518 -10.88 28.12 -12.18
CA LEU A 518 -10.36 29.47 -12.30
C LEU A 518 -11.01 30.12 -13.52
N LEU A 519 -11.91 31.07 -13.28
CA LEU A 519 -12.42 31.93 -14.33
C LEU A 519 -11.35 32.95 -14.71
N TRP A 520 -11.40 33.40 -15.96
CA TRP A 520 -10.55 34.50 -16.42
C TRP A 520 -10.69 35.74 -15.51
N ASP A 521 -9.57 36.25 -15.01
CA ASP A 521 -9.52 37.37 -14.08
C ASP A 521 -8.42 38.41 -14.41
N CYS A 522 -7.85 38.38 -15.62
CA CYS A 522 -6.89 39.41 -16.08
C CYS A 522 -7.54 40.78 -16.33
N ASP A 523 -8.87 40.88 -16.29
CA ASP A 523 -9.62 42.13 -16.32
C ASP A 523 -10.84 42.08 -15.39
N ASN A 524 -11.69 43.10 -15.43
CA ASN A 524 -12.84 43.24 -14.53
C ASN A 524 -14.09 42.48 -14.98
N ARG A 525 -14.01 41.58 -15.96
CA ARG A 525 -15.19 40.83 -16.41
C ARG A 525 -15.68 39.86 -15.35
N SER A 526 -16.96 39.50 -15.46
CA SER A 526 -17.59 38.47 -14.63
C SER A 526 -18.45 37.55 -15.48
N TYR A 527 -18.69 36.36 -14.95
CA TYR A 527 -19.35 35.26 -15.64
C TYR A 527 -20.52 34.70 -14.83
N SER A 528 -21.51 34.20 -15.56
CA SER A 528 -22.58 33.35 -15.02
C SER A 528 -22.56 32.03 -15.78
N PHE A 529 -22.78 30.93 -15.09
CA PHE A 529 -22.68 29.59 -15.68
C PHE A 529 -23.40 28.55 -14.82
N TYR A 530 -23.48 27.34 -15.34
CA TYR A 530 -23.84 26.15 -14.59
C TYR A 530 -22.95 24.98 -15.02
N ILE A 531 -22.87 23.95 -14.17
CA ILE A 531 -22.08 22.75 -14.41
C ILE A 531 -22.99 21.53 -14.30
N GLU A 532 -22.95 20.71 -15.33
CA GLU A 532 -23.60 19.41 -15.35
C GLU A 532 -22.57 18.29 -15.32
N VAL A 533 -22.92 17.17 -14.70
CA VAL A 533 -22.13 15.94 -14.71
C VAL A 533 -22.92 14.78 -15.29
N SER A 534 -22.20 13.82 -15.86
CA SER A 534 -22.78 12.59 -16.40
C SER A 534 -21.79 11.43 -16.27
N ALA A 535 -22.29 10.20 -16.21
CA ALA A 535 -21.46 8.99 -16.23
C ALA A 535 -21.41 8.33 -17.63
N ASN A 536 -22.32 8.70 -18.54
CA ASN A 536 -22.60 8.00 -19.80
C ASN A 536 -23.01 8.93 -20.97
N MET A 537 -22.88 10.25 -20.82
CA MET A 537 -23.30 11.27 -21.79
C MET A 537 -24.81 11.36 -22.11
N THR A 538 -25.65 10.50 -21.55
CA THR A 538 -27.11 10.55 -21.76
C THR A 538 -27.81 11.18 -20.57
N ASP A 539 -27.43 10.78 -19.36
CA ASP A 539 -28.05 11.24 -18.12
C ASP A 539 -27.22 12.39 -17.56
N TRP A 540 -27.75 13.61 -17.63
CA TRP A 540 -27.09 14.83 -17.17
C TRP A 540 -27.78 15.38 -15.93
N GLU A 541 -26.98 15.81 -14.96
CA GLU A 541 -27.46 16.43 -13.74
C GLU A 541 -26.70 17.71 -13.44
N VAL A 542 -27.42 18.79 -13.16
CA VAL A 542 -26.84 20.07 -12.73
C VAL A 542 -26.36 19.94 -11.28
N VAL A 543 -25.05 20.08 -11.05
CA VAL A 543 -24.44 20.06 -9.71
C VAL A 543 -24.05 21.44 -9.21
N VAL A 544 -23.95 22.41 -10.11
CA VAL A 544 -23.68 23.81 -9.79
C VAL A 544 -24.56 24.67 -10.69
N ASP A 545 -25.38 25.53 -10.09
CA ASP A 545 -26.14 26.56 -10.80
C ASP A 545 -25.74 27.94 -10.27
N LYS A 546 -25.13 28.75 -11.15
CA LYS A 546 -24.66 30.12 -10.90
C LYS A 546 -25.12 31.07 -11.99
N GLN A 547 -26.26 30.78 -12.62
CA GLN A 547 -26.80 31.59 -13.72
C GLN A 547 -27.23 33.00 -13.29
N SER A 548 -27.54 33.19 -12.00
CA SER A 548 -27.96 34.49 -11.42
C SER A 548 -26.84 35.26 -10.72
N GLU A 549 -25.60 34.77 -10.78
CA GLU A 549 -24.45 35.34 -10.07
C GLU A 549 -23.41 35.92 -11.05
N HIS A 550 -22.61 36.87 -10.59
CA HIS A 550 -21.54 37.51 -11.35
C HIS A 550 -20.17 37.13 -10.76
N LEU A 551 -19.63 36.01 -11.22
CA LEU A 551 -18.45 35.37 -10.64
C LEU A 551 -17.17 35.70 -11.42
N LYS A 552 -16.02 35.66 -10.75
CA LYS A 552 -14.69 35.89 -11.34
C LYS A 552 -13.59 35.16 -10.57
N SER A 553 -12.43 34.94 -11.17
CA SER A 553 -11.29 34.25 -10.52
C SER A 553 -11.69 32.85 -9.99
N TRP A 554 -11.04 32.38 -8.93
CA TRP A 554 -11.28 31.07 -8.32
C TRP A 554 -12.68 30.92 -7.75
N GLN A 555 -13.33 29.82 -8.12
CA GLN A 555 -14.63 29.40 -7.63
C GLN A 555 -14.55 27.96 -7.13
N HIS A 556 -15.12 27.70 -5.95
CA HIS A 556 -15.09 26.39 -5.28
C HIS A 556 -16.51 25.94 -5.00
N PHE A 557 -16.77 24.66 -5.21
CA PHE A 557 -18.11 24.09 -5.11
C PHE A 557 -18.03 22.72 -4.44
N ALA A 558 -19.04 22.44 -3.60
CA ALA A 558 -19.31 21.15 -3.02
C ALA A 558 -20.76 20.79 -3.33
N PHE A 559 -21.02 19.51 -3.51
CA PHE A 559 -22.33 18.97 -3.84
C PHE A 559 -22.43 17.53 -3.33
N GLN A 560 -23.63 16.97 -3.35
CA GLN A 560 -23.83 15.57 -2.94
C GLN A 560 -22.97 14.64 -3.82
N PRO A 561 -22.17 13.73 -3.23
CA PRO A 561 -21.24 12.88 -3.98
C PRO A 561 -21.93 12.11 -5.11
N LYS A 562 -21.33 12.12 -6.31
CA LYS A 562 -21.86 11.48 -7.52
C LYS A 562 -20.78 10.76 -8.30
N VAL A 563 -21.17 9.73 -9.06
CA VAL A 563 -20.29 9.12 -10.08
C VAL A 563 -20.18 10.07 -11.27
N VAL A 564 -18.96 10.51 -11.57
CA VAL A 564 -18.69 11.44 -12.66
C VAL A 564 -17.69 10.82 -13.63
N VAL A 565 -18.03 10.88 -14.92
CA VAL A 565 -17.12 10.59 -16.05
C VAL A 565 -17.00 11.81 -16.95
N TYR A 566 -18.10 12.52 -17.17
CA TYR A 566 -18.17 13.73 -17.98
C TYR A 566 -18.57 14.92 -17.14
N ILE A 567 -17.96 16.06 -17.43
CA ILE A 567 -18.29 17.36 -16.85
C ILE A 567 -18.55 18.32 -18.00
N ARG A 568 -19.69 19.00 -17.97
CA ARG A 568 -20.06 20.03 -18.92
C ARG A 568 -20.17 21.36 -18.20
N ILE A 569 -19.34 22.32 -18.60
CA ILE A 569 -19.38 23.69 -18.10
C ILE A 569 -20.05 24.55 -19.17
N VAL A 570 -21.15 25.20 -18.80
CA VAL A 570 -21.96 26.01 -19.72
C VAL A 570 -22.03 27.44 -19.22
N GLY A 571 -21.28 28.32 -19.88
CA GLY A 571 -21.39 29.76 -19.69
C GLY A 571 -22.70 30.31 -20.24
N THR A 572 -23.41 31.08 -19.41
CA THR A 572 -24.68 31.74 -19.77
C THR A 572 -24.54 33.26 -19.89
N HIS A 573 -23.54 33.85 -19.24
CA HIS A 573 -23.27 35.28 -19.32
C HIS A 573 -21.78 35.59 -19.18
N ASN A 574 -21.35 36.66 -19.85
CA ASN A 574 -20.06 37.32 -19.66
C ASN A 574 -20.26 38.83 -19.89
N THR A 575 -19.79 39.66 -18.96
CA THR A 575 -19.98 41.12 -19.02
C THR A 575 -19.14 41.83 -20.09
N ALA A 576 -18.13 41.16 -20.68
CA ALA A 576 -17.20 41.77 -21.63
C ALA A 576 -17.47 41.38 -23.10
N ASN A 577 -17.91 40.15 -23.37
CA ASN A 577 -18.14 39.63 -24.73
C ASN A 577 -18.99 38.34 -24.68
N GLU A 578 -19.24 37.73 -25.84
CA GLU A 578 -20.08 36.53 -26.00
C GLU A 578 -19.32 35.20 -25.78
N MET A 579 -18.14 35.22 -25.16
CA MET A 579 -17.31 34.04 -24.95
C MET A 579 -17.14 33.73 -23.46
N PHE A 580 -17.45 32.51 -23.04
CA PHE A 580 -17.13 32.03 -21.70
C PHE A 580 -15.69 31.53 -21.65
N HIS A 581 -14.89 31.95 -20.65
CA HIS A 581 -13.48 31.57 -20.55
C HIS A 581 -13.20 30.89 -19.21
N CYS A 582 -12.53 29.75 -19.25
CA CYS A 582 -12.08 29.01 -18.09
C CYS A 582 -10.58 28.70 -18.23
N VAL A 583 -9.80 29.12 -17.25
CA VAL A 583 -8.32 29.00 -17.24
C VAL A 583 -7.92 27.62 -16.74
N HIS A 584 -8.51 27.18 -15.63
CA HIS A 584 -8.16 25.92 -14.98
C HIS A 584 -9.38 25.23 -14.40
N PHE A 585 -9.39 23.91 -14.42
CA PHE A 585 -10.42 23.09 -13.78
C PHE A 585 -9.78 21.94 -13.02
N GLU A 586 -10.34 21.63 -11.86
CA GLU A 586 -10.02 20.42 -11.13
C GLU A 586 -11.23 19.82 -10.42
N CYS A 587 -11.20 18.50 -10.31
CA CYS A 587 -12.11 17.75 -9.45
C CYS A 587 -11.38 16.51 -8.90
N PRO A 588 -11.57 16.16 -7.61
CA PRO A 588 -12.16 16.98 -6.55
C PRO A 588 -11.34 18.24 -6.26
N SER A 589 -11.94 19.22 -5.56
CA SER A 589 -11.22 20.44 -5.18
C SER A 589 -10.05 20.12 -4.25
N GLN A 590 -8.91 20.76 -4.46
CA GLN A 590 -7.66 20.62 -3.71
C GLN A 590 -7.43 21.79 -2.75
N GLU A 591 -8.44 22.62 -2.49
CA GLU A 591 -8.32 23.80 -1.63
C GLU A 591 -8.54 23.43 -0.15
N PRO A 592 -7.50 23.44 0.71
CA PRO A 592 -7.61 22.87 2.06
C PRO A 592 -8.62 23.60 2.95
N GLU A 593 -8.66 24.94 2.87
CA GLU A 593 -9.57 25.76 3.69
C GLU A 593 -11.03 25.61 3.25
N PHE A 594 -11.27 25.34 1.96
CA PHE A 594 -12.61 25.02 1.47
C PHE A 594 -13.06 23.66 2.01
N LEU A 595 -12.23 22.62 1.83
CA LEU A 595 -12.55 21.27 2.28
C LEU A 595 -12.74 21.16 3.80
N ARG A 596 -11.95 21.90 4.59
CA ARG A 596 -12.12 21.94 6.07
C ARG A 596 -13.47 22.55 6.47
N ARG A 597 -13.90 23.62 5.80
CA ARG A 597 -15.19 24.28 6.09
C ARG A 597 -16.36 23.37 5.76
N GLU A 598 -16.35 22.74 4.58
CA GLU A 598 -17.43 21.85 4.16
C GLU A 598 -17.55 20.60 5.05
N ARG A 599 -16.41 20.03 5.50
CA ARG A 599 -16.41 18.88 6.42
C ARG A 599 -16.84 19.21 7.85
N ALA A 600 -16.80 20.49 8.25
CA ALA A 600 -17.18 20.93 9.59
C ALA A 600 -18.69 21.15 9.75
N ILE A 601 -19.47 21.09 8.66
CA ILE A 601 -20.92 21.23 8.68
C ILE A 601 -21.52 19.85 8.96
N PRO A 602 -22.21 19.62 10.10
CA PRO A 602 -22.88 18.36 10.36
C PRO A 602 -23.99 18.14 9.32
N ILE A 603 -24.12 16.92 8.81
CA ILE A 603 -25.23 16.50 7.97
C ILE A 603 -26.49 16.46 8.84
N GLU A 604 -27.18 17.59 9.00
CA GLU A 604 -28.57 17.61 9.47
C GLU A 604 -29.51 17.38 8.28
N ALA A 605 -30.26 16.29 8.40
CA ALA A 605 -31.40 15.83 7.62
C ALA A 605 -31.94 16.77 6.52
N SER A 606 -31.70 16.41 5.25
CA SER A 606 -32.66 16.67 4.19
C SER A 606 -33.85 15.73 4.34
N GLY A 607 -34.72 16.02 5.30
CA GLY A 607 -36.00 15.35 5.54
C GLY A 607 -37.12 16.36 5.47
N GLU A 608 -37.89 16.31 4.38
CA GLU A 608 -39.29 16.73 4.24
C GLU A 608 -39.80 17.84 5.19
N GLU A 609 -39.69 19.12 4.79
CA GLU A 609 -40.61 20.13 5.31
C GLU A 609 -41.95 20.04 4.56
N SER A 610 -42.85 19.25 5.13
CA SER A 610 -44.29 19.42 4.92
C SER A 610 -44.74 20.72 5.57
N ALA A 611 -45.50 21.50 4.81
CA ALA A 611 -46.01 22.81 5.23
C ALA A 611 -47.00 22.70 6.39
N GLU A 612 -46.69 23.34 7.52
CA GLU A 612 -47.68 23.77 8.49
C GLU A 612 -47.58 25.30 8.71
N ALA A 613 -48.71 25.96 8.54
CA ALA A 613 -48.87 27.41 8.61
C ALA A 613 -48.70 27.95 10.04
N PRO A 614 -48.21 29.19 10.23
CA PRO A 614 -48.07 29.77 11.56
C PRO A 614 -49.44 30.21 12.11
N VAL A 615 -49.77 29.69 13.29
CA VAL A 615 -50.89 30.16 14.13
C VAL A 615 -50.49 31.51 14.74
N VAL A 616 -51.32 32.52 14.47
CA VAL A 616 -51.22 33.88 15.00
C VAL A 616 -51.45 33.85 16.52
N ALA A 617 -50.47 34.30 17.30
CA ALA A 617 -50.64 34.59 18.72
C ALA A 617 -50.93 36.09 18.89
N GLU A 618 -52.13 36.40 19.38
CA GLU A 618 -52.60 37.75 19.73
C GLU A 618 -51.84 38.30 20.95
N GLU A 619 -51.37 39.55 20.85
CA GLU A 619 -50.85 40.34 21.98
C GLU A 619 -51.99 40.88 22.88
N PRO A 620 -51.78 40.98 24.21
CA PRO A 620 -52.80 41.54 25.10
C PRO A 620 -52.75 43.07 25.16
N VAL A 621 -53.91 43.68 24.91
CA VAL A 621 -54.19 45.12 25.00
C VAL A 621 -54.03 45.63 26.44
N ARG A 622 -53.19 46.66 26.63
CA ARG A 622 -53.13 47.46 27.86
C ARG A 622 -54.27 48.49 27.89
N GLN A 623 -55.06 48.46 28.96
CA GLN A 623 -55.98 49.54 29.33
C GLN A 623 -55.20 50.67 30.02
N GLU A 624 -55.31 51.89 29.52
CA GLU A 624 -55.09 53.10 30.32
C GLU A 624 -56.40 53.91 30.38
N SER A 625 -56.75 54.23 31.62
CA SER A 625 -57.90 55.01 32.07
C SER A 625 -57.74 56.50 31.77
N VAL A 626 -58.80 57.12 31.25
CA VAL A 626 -59.02 58.56 31.38
C VAL A 626 -60.34 58.78 32.11
N THR A 627 -60.25 59.41 33.28
CA THR A 627 -61.37 60.09 33.94
C THR A 627 -61.02 61.57 34.03
N ASP A 628 -61.98 62.37 33.60
CA ASP A 628 -62.13 63.84 33.62
C ASP A 628 -61.36 64.68 32.58
#